data_AF-A0A0G0DYC1-F1
#
_entry.id   AF-A0A0G0DYC1-F1
#
_cell.length_a   1.000
_cell.length_b   1.000
_cell.length_c   1.000
_cell.angle_alpha   90.00
_cell.angle_beta   90.00
_cell.angle_gamma   90.00
#
_symmetry.space_group_name_H-M   'P 1'
#
loop_
_entity.id
_entity.type
_entity.pdbx_description
1 polymer ?
#
loop_
_entity_poly.entity_id
_entity_poly.type
_entity_poly.pdbx_seq_one_letter_code
_entity_poly.pdbx_strand_id
1 'polypeptide(L)'
;MQLRIFKKYDIFHGFSDASFGSMAGKNGDRAAVKFLHEIGYDAEIKNLVWAQQVFGSKVHICNPFDSGKIISGVDGLISNVSGQVLTVITADCAPILVFDPEHRVVAVLHGSRKSLIGGIIEKALGKMTKSFGSRPKDLLVGIGPHIKKCHYWLQPKTYDDLKNSPFKAYFVNKNRKIYFDLQKLILRDLLSSGIKRNNIQDCQVCNYCDSRKYFSARKEEKYPNIYKGKHPRFAGFIGLKSLPIKMLFSKNIDPIVKDAAKIIRDGKVVMAPTDTVYGLLADATNKEAVERIFQIKKRRKDKAISILVKDLKMAKSLANIDANTEKFLKKVWPGQITVVLKKRREIKIFGTYKNIIALRVPDYRFLNKLLSEIKKPLVGTSANISGFKPANSIKDIIAQFKNDKNMLSLILDAGRLKRSLPSTVVDLSGKTPFVKRRGDKIPKLNEPPHHNET
;
A
#
# COMPACT_ATOMS: atom_id res chain seq x y z
N MET A 1 6.83 -17.78 8.44
CA MET A 1 8.03 -16.90 8.50
C MET A 1 7.84 -15.64 7.66
N GLN A 2 8.24 -14.46 8.17
CA GLN A 2 8.22 -13.19 7.43
C GLN A 2 9.62 -12.56 7.35
N LEU A 3 9.98 -11.98 6.20
CA LEU A 3 11.26 -11.30 6.00
C LEU A 3 11.22 -9.83 6.44
N ARG A 4 12.31 -9.34 7.04
CA ARG A 4 12.43 -7.98 7.58
C ARG A 4 12.37 -6.91 6.50
N ILE A 5 12.92 -7.20 5.31
CA ILE A 5 12.97 -6.29 4.17
C ILE A 5 11.57 -5.76 3.78
N PHE A 6 10.54 -6.57 3.99
CA PHE A 6 9.16 -6.23 3.65
C PHE A 6 8.34 -5.69 4.84
N LYS A 7 8.77 -5.89 6.10
CA LYS A 7 7.95 -5.61 7.30
C LYS A 7 7.48 -4.16 7.44
N LYS A 8 8.22 -3.19 6.89
CA LYS A 8 7.85 -1.76 6.95
C LYS A 8 6.84 -1.33 5.88
N TYR A 9 6.54 -2.21 4.92
CA TYR A 9 5.68 -1.90 3.79
C TYR A 9 4.26 -2.42 4.00
N ASP A 10 3.32 -1.74 3.35
CA ASP A 10 1.91 -2.07 3.41
C ASP A 10 1.52 -3.19 2.42
N ILE A 11 2.16 -4.34 2.63
CA ILE A 11 1.92 -5.60 1.96
C ILE A 11 1.76 -6.69 3.01
N PHE A 12 1.20 -7.82 2.62
CA PHE A 12 1.40 -9.07 3.35
C PHE A 12 2.38 -9.93 2.55
N HIS A 13 3.18 -10.69 3.28
CA HIS A 13 4.12 -11.63 2.73
C HIS A 13 4.41 -12.70 3.77
N GLY A 14 4.86 -13.85 3.30
CA GLY A 14 5.36 -14.88 4.19
C GLY A 14 5.65 -16.19 3.49
N PHE A 15 6.34 -17.05 4.21
CA PHE A 15 6.55 -18.45 3.84
C PHE A 15 5.94 -19.31 4.94
N SER A 16 5.02 -20.19 4.58
CA SER A 16 4.50 -21.18 5.52
C SER A 16 5.54 -22.26 5.81
N ASP A 17 5.26 -23.05 6.84
CA ASP A 17 6.05 -24.22 7.22
C ASP A 17 5.11 -25.39 7.53
N ALA A 18 5.69 -26.54 7.90
CA ALA A 18 4.96 -27.79 8.06
C ALA A 18 3.90 -27.75 9.17
N SER A 19 3.94 -26.80 10.12
CA SER A 19 2.95 -26.73 11.20
C SER A 19 1.55 -26.32 10.70
N PHE A 20 1.46 -25.76 9.50
CA PHE A 20 0.18 -25.42 8.85
C PHE A 20 -0.37 -26.56 7.99
N GLY A 21 0.32 -27.72 7.95
CA GLY A 21 0.00 -28.81 7.05
C GLY A 21 0.47 -28.56 5.62
N SER A 22 0.16 -29.51 4.73
CA SER A 22 0.51 -29.37 3.31
C SER A 22 -0.36 -28.33 2.61
N MET A 23 0.28 -27.44 1.87
CA MET A 23 -0.33 -26.46 0.97
C MET A 23 -0.70 -27.06 -0.38
N ALA A 24 -0.36 -28.33 -0.64
CA ALA A 24 -0.77 -29.05 -1.83
C ALA A 24 -2.07 -29.84 -1.61
N GLY A 25 -2.85 -29.99 -2.68
CA GLY A 25 -4.07 -30.82 -2.71
C GLY A 25 -5.31 -30.10 -2.14
N LYS A 26 -6.38 -30.88 -1.89
CA LYS A 26 -7.74 -30.37 -1.58
C LYS A 26 -7.84 -29.43 -0.37
N ASN A 27 -6.89 -29.51 0.56
CA ASN A 27 -6.89 -28.70 1.78
C ASN A 27 -5.92 -27.50 1.72
N GLY A 28 -5.23 -27.31 0.60
CA GLY A 28 -4.21 -26.27 0.44
C GLY A 28 -4.74 -24.86 0.70
N ASP A 29 -5.93 -24.53 0.18
CA ASP A 29 -6.55 -23.22 0.38
C ASP A 29 -6.85 -22.92 1.86
N ARG A 30 -7.38 -23.91 2.60
CA ARG A 30 -7.67 -23.74 4.03
C ARG A 30 -6.39 -23.58 4.85
N ALA A 31 -5.35 -24.34 4.51
CA ALA A 31 -4.04 -24.23 5.14
C ALA A 31 -3.41 -22.84 4.87
N ALA A 32 -3.54 -22.34 3.64
CA ALA A 32 -3.09 -21.02 3.24
C ALA A 32 -3.82 -19.91 4.02
N VAL A 33 -5.16 -19.95 4.08
CA VAL A 33 -5.97 -19.00 4.86
C VAL A 33 -5.57 -19.02 6.34
N LYS A 34 -5.42 -20.21 6.93
CA LYS A 34 -4.95 -20.34 8.33
C LYS A 34 -3.60 -19.66 8.55
N PHE A 35 -2.65 -19.87 7.64
CA PHE A 35 -1.34 -19.21 7.71
C PHE A 35 -1.44 -17.68 7.57
N LEU A 36 -2.26 -17.18 6.63
CA LEU A 36 -2.44 -15.76 6.41
C LEU A 36 -3.06 -15.06 7.64
N HIS A 37 -4.03 -15.71 8.28
CA HIS A 37 -4.63 -15.21 9.53
C HIS A 37 -3.59 -15.12 10.66
N GLU A 38 -2.75 -16.14 10.81
CA GLU A 38 -1.68 -16.16 11.82
C GLU A 38 -0.69 -14.99 11.65
N ILE A 39 -0.38 -14.61 10.41
CA ILE A 39 0.49 -13.46 10.13
C ILE A 39 -0.25 -12.11 10.11
N GLY A 40 -1.50 -12.09 10.59
CA GLY A 40 -2.31 -10.89 10.77
C GLY A 40 -2.95 -10.35 9.49
N TYR A 41 -3.24 -11.22 8.51
CA TYR A 41 -3.98 -10.87 7.31
C TYR A 41 -5.28 -11.67 7.22
N ASP A 42 -6.41 -10.98 7.34
CA ASP A 42 -7.75 -11.55 7.20
C ASP A 42 -8.04 -11.82 5.71
N ALA A 43 -7.93 -13.09 5.31
CA ALA A 43 -7.94 -13.53 3.93
C ALA A 43 -8.97 -14.64 3.75
N GLU A 44 -9.75 -14.56 2.69
CA GLU A 44 -10.62 -15.65 2.28
C GLU A 44 -10.00 -16.43 1.11
N ILE A 45 -10.52 -17.63 0.84
CA ILE A 45 -10.09 -18.44 -0.30
C ILE A 45 -10.20 -17.66 -1.62
N LYS A 46 -11.24 -16.82 -1.75
CA LYS A 46 -11.45 -15.96 -2.93
C LYS A 46 -10.31 -14.96 -3.16
N ASN A 47 -9.48 -14.67 -2.16
CA ASN A 47 -8.33 -13.77 -2.30
C ASN A 47 -7.11 -14.45 -2.93
N LEU A 48 -7.03 -15.79 -2.88
CA LEU A 48 -5.85 -16.55 -3.31
C LEU A 48 -5.76 -16.65 -4.84
N VAL A 49 -4.55 -16.50 -5.37
CA VAL A 49 -4.21 -16.80 -6.77
C VAL A 49 -3.00 -17.72 -6.77
N TRP A 50 -3.15 -18.92 -7.33
CA TRP A 50 -2.11 -19.93 -7.36
C TRP A 50 -1.48 -20.03 -8.75
N ALA A 51 -0.16 -20.24 -8.83
CA ALA A 51 0.46 -20.71 -10.06
C ALA A 51 0.33 -22.23 -10.16
N GLN A 52 0.03 -22.78 -11.34
CA GLN A 52 0.01 -24.23 -11.54
C GLN A 52 1.39 -24.88 -11.36
N GLN A 53 2.46 -24.15 -11.72
CA GLN A 53 3.88 -24.55 -11.60
C GLN A 53 4.24 -25.78 -12.44
N VAL A 54 4.49 -25.53 -13.73
CA VAL A 54 4.90 -26.56 -14.71
C VAL A 54 6.43 -26.68 -14.85
N PHE A 55 7.19 -26.10 -13.92
CA PHE A 55 8.65 -26.02 -13.93
C PHE A 55 9.21 -25.28 -15.16
N GLY A 56 8.40 -24.40 -15.75
CA GLY A 56 8.78 -23.50 -16.83
C GLY A 56 9.22 -22.13 -16.31
N SER A 57 9.28 -21.16 -17.21
CA SER A 57 9.69 -19.77 -16.92
C SER A 57 8.63 -18.73 -17.33
N LYS A 58 7.40 -19.19 -17.60
CA LYS A 58 6.28 -18.30 -17.92
C LYS A 58 5.78 -17.63 -16.65
N VAL A 59 5.51 -16.33 -16.74
CA VAL A 59 5.03 -15.48 -15.65
C VAL A 59 3.73 -14.81 -16.10
N HIS A 60 2.66 -14.88 -15.30
CA HIS A 60 1.37 -14.26 -15.58
C HIS A 60 1.24 -12.90 -14.89
N ILE A 61 0.59 -11.93 -15.53
CA ILE A 61 0.18 -10.68 -14.88
C ILE A 61 -1.29 -10.83 -14.53
N CYS A 62 -1.59 -10.91 -13.23
CA CYS A 62 -2.92 -11.12 -12.71
C CYS A 62 -3.81 -9.90 -12.91
N ASN A 63 -5.07 -10.17 -13.24
CA ASN A 63 -6.15 -9.19 -13.23
C ASN A 63 -7.14 -9.51 -12.07
N PRO A 64 -8.10 -8.63 -11.74
CA PRO A 64 -9.02 -8.86 -10.62
C PRO A 64 -9.83 -10.16 -10.66
N PHE A 65 -10.10 -10.71 -11.85
CA PHE A 65 -10.86 -11.94 -12.05
C PHE A 65 -10.03 -13.22 -11.82
N ASP A 66 -8.73 -13.09 -11.58
CA ASP A 66 -7.85 -14.23 -11.28
C ASP A 66 -7.95 -14.65 -9.80
N SER A 67 -8.56 -13.81 -8.96
CA SER A 67 -8.87 -14.07 -7.54
C SER A 67 -9.67 -15.38 -7.39
N GLY A 68 -9.20 -16.28 -6.53
CA GLY A 68 -9.78 -17.59 -6.27
C GLY A 68 -9.42 -18.68 -7.29
N LYS A 69 -8.45 -18.45 -8.18
CA LYS A 69 -8.10 -19.37 -9.28
C LYS A 69 -6.68 -19.90 -9.22
N ILE A 70 -6.47 -21.01 -9.93
CA ILE A 70 -5.15 -21.54 -10.30
C ILE A 70 -4.88 -21.13 -11.75
N ILE A 71 -3.76 -20.44 -12.00
CA ILE A 71 -3.35 -20.01 -13.32
C ILE A 71 -2.50 -21.09 -13.99
N SER A 72 -2.98 -21.61 -15.11
CA SER A 72 -2.36 -22.72 -15.84
C SER A 72 -1.10 -22.31 -16.60
N GLY A 73 -0.14 -23.24 -16.70
CA GLY A 73 1.04 -23.14 -17.57
C GLY A 73 2.08 -22.10 -17.13
N VAL A 74 2.04 -21.64 -15.87
CA VAL A 74 2.94 -20.61 -15.35
C VAL A 74 3.61 -21.02 -14.05
N ASP A 75 4.77 -20.42 -13.79
CA ASP A 75 5.58 -20.63 -12.58
C ASP A 75 5.79 -19.32 -11.80
N GLY A 76 5.27 -18.20 -12.32
CA GLY A 76 5.31 -16.92 -11.63
C GLY A 76 4.04 -16.12 -11.84
N LEU A 77 3.72 -15.29 -10.86
CA LEU A 77 2.58 -14.37 -10.88
C LEU A 77 3.06 -12.96 -10.53
N ILE A 78 2.47 -11.95 -11.16
CA ILE A 78 2.66 -10.52 -10.88
C ILE A 78 1.29 -9.90 -10.67
N SER A 79 1.11 -8.99 -9.72
CA SER A 79 -0.15 -8.27 -9.53
C SER A 79 0.05 -6.89 -8.93
N ASN A 80 -0.78 -5.94 -9.38
CA ASN A 80 -1.00 -4.65 -8.72
C ASN A 80 -2.42 -4.54 -8.11
N VAL A 81 -3.16 -5.65 -8.04
CA VAL A 81 -4.52 -5.70 -7.52
C VAL A 81 -4.49 -5.84 -5.99
N SER A 82 -5.06 -4.86 -5.29
CA SER A 82 -5.13 -4.88 -3.83
C SER A 82 -6.06 -5.99 -3.32
N GLY A 83 -5.64 -6.68 -2.26
CA GLY A 83 -6.36 -7.81 -1.66
C GLY A 83 -6.19 -9.15 -2.38
N GLN A 84 -5.44 -9.20 -3.50
CA GLN A 84 -5.02 -10.47 -4.11
C GLN A 84 -3.77 -11.03 -3.42
N VAL A 85 -3.81 -12.32 -3.10
CA VAL A 85 -2.71 -13.08 -2.50
C VAL A 85 -2.09 -13.98 -3.55
N LEU A 86 -0.90 -13.63 -4.03
CA LEU A 86 -0.19 -14.46 -4.99
C LEU A 86 0.55 -15.58 -4.26
N THR A 87 0.41 -16.80 -4.77
CA THR A 87 0.88 -18.00 -4.08
C THR A 87 1.62 -18.96 -5.00
N VAL A 88 2.75 -19.49 -4.52
CA VAL A 88 3.46 -20.65 -5.09
C VAL A 88 3.75 -21.67 -4.00
N ILE A 89 3.61 -22.95 -4.32
CA ILE A 89 4.00 -24.06 -3.45
C ILE A 89 5.45 -24.49 -3.72
N THR A 90 6.10 -25.10 -2.73
CA THR A 90 7.43 -25.66 -2.92
C THR A 90 7.74 -26.77 -1.91
N ALA A 91 8.63 -27.67 -2.33
CA ALA A 91 9.46 -28.50 -1.47
C ALA A 91 10.82 -28.63 -2.18
N ASP A 92 11.78 -27.79 -1.78
CA ASP A 92 13.16 -27.62 -2.28
C ASP A 92 13.37 -26.53 -3.34
N CYS A 93 12.39 -26.22 -4.19
CA CYS A 93 12.50 -25.09 -5.11
C CYS A 93 12.45 -23.75 -4.34
N ALA A 94 13.00 -22.68 -4.89
CA ALA A 94 13.03 -21.38 -4.22
C ALA A 94 11.76 -20.57 -4.44
N PRO A 95 10.95 -20.27 -3.41
CA PRO A 95 9.92 -19.26 -3.52
C PRO A 95 10.58 -17.88 -3.42
N ILE A 96 10.45 -17.09 -4.48
CA ILE A 96 11.07 -15.75 -4.58
C ILE A 96 9.95 -14.72 -4.62
N LEU A 97 9.95 -13.79 -3.67
CA LEU A 97 8.99 -12.70 -3.56
C LEU A 97 9.64 -11.41 -4.05
N VAL A 98 8.95 -10.64 -4.88
CA VAL A 98 9.41 -9.35 -5.40
C VAL A 98 8.36 -8.29 -5.07
N PHE A 99 8.80 -7.10 -4.66
CA PHE A 99 7.92 -5.98 -4.39
C PHE A 99 8.49 -4.69 -4.96
N ASP A 100 7.66 -3.96 -5.69
CA ASP A 100 7.86 -2.58 -6.11
C ASP A 100 7.12 -1.63 -5.14
N PRO A 101 7.83 -0.92 -4.25
CA PRO A 101 7.21 0.01 -3.32
C PRO A 101 6.67 1.28 -3.98
N GLU A 102 7.22 1.68 -5.13
CA GLU A 102 6.84 2.92 -5.84
C GLU A 102 5.56 2.71 -6.63
N HIS A 103 5.50 1.64 -7.43
CA HIS A 103 4.36 1.35 -8.29
C HIS A 103 3.32 0.43 -7.63
N ARG A 104 3.62 -0.07 -6.42
CA ARG A 104 2.82 -1.06 -5.68
C ARG A 104 2.47 -2.26 -6.54
N VAL A 105 3.51 -2.98 -6.93
CA VAL A 105 3.40 -4.22 -7.70
C VAL A 105 4.11 -5.31 -6.91
N VAL A 106 3.48 -6.47 -6.78
CA VAL A 106 4.09 -7.65 -6.17
C VAL A 106 4.28 -8.73 -7.21
N ALA A 107 5.26 -9.61 -6.99
CA ALA A 107 5.40 -10.84 -7.74
C ALA A 107 5.84 -12.00 -6.84
N VAL A 108 5.42 -13.20 -7.18
CA VAL A 108 5.88 -14.45 -6.58
C VAL A 108 6.33 -15.39 -7.68
N LEU A 109 7.51 -15.98 -7.52
CA LEU A 109 8.13 -16.87 -8.50
C LEU A 109 8.49 -18.20 -7.86
N HIS A 110 8.20 -19.27 -8.58
CA HIS A 110 8.67 -20.61 -8.29
C HIS A 110 10.04 -20.85 -8.97
N GLY A 111 11.11 -20.58 -8.24
CA GLY A 111 12.50 -20.75 -8.67
C GLY A 111 12.97 -22.20 -8.59
N SER A 112 12.46 -23.07 -9.47
CA SER A 112 13.06 -24.38 -9.71
C SER A 112 14.35 -24.26 -10.53
N ARG A 113 15.19 -25.29 -10.56
CA ARG A 113 16.40 -25.29 -11.43
C ARG A 113 16.04 -25.02 -12.90
N LYS A 114 15.00 -25.69 -13.42
CA LYS A 114 14.54 -25.50 -14.81
C LYS A 114 14.01 -24.08 -15.03
N SER A 115 13.24 -23.55 -14.09
CA SER A 115 12.67 -22.20 -14.15
C SER A 115 13.74 -21.11 -14.14
N LEU A 116 14.75 -21.25 -13.28
CA LEU A 116 15.87 -20.31 -13.17
C LEU A 116 16.77 -20.35 -14.40
N ILE A 117 17.14 -21.55 -14.87
CA ILE A 117 17.86 -21.72 -16.15
C ILE A 117 17.07 -21.11 -17.30
N GLY A 118 15.74 -21.24 -17.27
CA GLY A 118 14.84 -20.64 -18.25
C GLY A 118 14.64 -19.12 -18.10
N GLY A 119 15.30 -18.46 -17.15
CA GLY A 119 15.29 -17.01 -16.96
C GLY A 119 13.99 -16.46 -16.36
N ILE A 120 13.35 -17.18 -15.42
CA ILE A 120 12.09 -16.73 -14.82
C ILE A 120 12.22 -15.37 -14.11
N ILE A 121 13.37 -15.09 -13.50
CA ILE A 121 13.63 -13.83 -12.79
C ILE A 121 13.68 -12.69 -13.80
N GLU A 122 14.50 -12.81 -14.84
CA GLU A 122 14.65 -11.82 -15.90
C GLU A 122 13.30 -11.55 -16.59
N LYS A 123 12.53 -12.61 -16.87
CA LYS A 123 11.19 -12.50 -17.47
C LYS A 123 10.20 -11.80 -16.55
N ALA A 124 10.21 -12.09 -15.26
CA ALA A 124 9.34 -11.43 -14.29
C ALA A 124 9.67 -9.94 -14.17
N LEU A 125 10.95 -9.61 -13.97
CA LEU A 125 11.41 -8.24 -13.82
C LEU A 125 11.19 -7.43 -15.10
N GLY A 126 11.47 -8.01 -16.27
CA GLY A 126 11.18 -7.39 -17.56
C GLY A 126 9.70 -7.11 -17.77
N LYS A 127 8.81 -8.03 -17.34
CA LYS A 127 7.36 -7.78 -17.34
C LYS A 127 6.95 -6.68 -16.36
N MET A 128 7.53 -6.65 -15.16
CA MET A 128 7.28 -5.59 -14.19
C MET A 128 7.67 -4.22 -14.76
N THR A 129 8.86 -4.09 -15.35
CA THR A 129 9.32 -2.87 -16.01
C THR A 129 8.42 -2.47 -17.17
N LYS A 130 8.13 -3.39 -18.10
CA LYS A 130 7.34 -3.09 -19.30
C LYS A 130 5.88 -2.71 -18.99
N SER A 131 5.25 -3.38 -18.02
CA SER A 131 3.81 -3.21 -17.76
C SER A 131 3.50 -2.19 -16.68
N PHE A 132 4.43 -1.91 -15.76
CA PHE A 132 4.16 -1.04 -14.61
C PHE A 132 5.17 0.10 -14.42
N GLY A 133 6.21 0.19 -15.26
CA GLY A 133 7.28 1.19 -15.10
C GLY A 133 8.25 0.86 -13.97
N SER A 134 8.20 -0.35 -13.42
CA SER A 134 9.03 -0.78 -12.31
C SER A 134 10.52 -0.69 -12.65
N ARG A 135 11.31 -0.11 -11.73
CA ARG A 135 12.76 0.02 -11.88
C ARG A 135 13.48 -1.01 -11.02
N PRO A 136 14.22 -1.98 -11.59
CA PRO A 136 14.87 -3.05 -10.83
C PRO A 136 15.69 -2.57 -9.62
N LYS A 137 16.40 -1.45 -9.75
CA LYS A 137 17.20 -0.85 -8.68
C LYS A 137 16.41 -0.45 -7.42
N ASP A 138 15.10 -0.30 -7.52
CA ASP A 138 14.19 0.12 -6.45
C ASP A 138 13.31 -1.03 -5.93
N LEU A 139 13.35 -2.19 -6.61
CA LEU A 139 12.62 -3.38 -6.20
C LEU A 139 13.28 -4.06 -5.01
N LEU A 140 12.45 -4.65 -4.16
CA LEU A 140 12.84 -5.43 -3.00
C LEU A 140 12.55 -6.91 -3.26
N VAL A 141 13.49 -7.78 -2.87
CA VAL A 141 13.42 -9.21 -3.15
C VAL A 141 13.66 -10.02 -1.89
N GLY A 142 12.79 -11.00 -1.67
CA GLY A 142 12.88 -11.95 -0.57
C GLY A 142 12.99 -13.37 -1.10
N ILE A 143 14.02 -14.10 -0.69
CA ILE A 143 14.24 -15.49 -1.07
C ILE A 143 13.89 -16.38 0.12
N GLY A 144 12.87 -17.23 -0.05
CA GLY A 144 12.37 -18.10 1.00
C GLY A 144 13.15 -19.42 1.14
N PRO A 145 12.69 -20.32 2.03
CA PRO A 145 13.35 -21.59 2.29
C PRO A 145 13.44 -22.46 1.03
N HIS A 146 14.63 -23.00 0.74
CA HIS A 146 14.87 -23.85 -0.42
C HIS A 146 16.06 -24.78 -0.21
N ILE A 147 16.26 -25.75 -1.08
CA ILE A 147 17.43 -26.62 -0.99
C ILE A 147 18.70 -25.82 -1.35
N LYS A 148 19.75 -26.01 -0.55
CA LYS A 148 21.02 -25.30 -0.72
C LYS A 148 22.08 -26.26 -1.26
N LYS A 149 23.24 -25.71 -1.67
CA LYS A 149 24.39 -26.47 -2.17
C LYS A 149 24.89 -27.58 -1.23
N CYS A 150 24.56 -27.55 0.06
CA CYS A 150 24.90 -28.61 1.00
C CYS A 150 24.17 -29.94 0.71
N HIS A 151 22.99 -29.89 0.08
CA HIS A 151 22.13 -31.07 -0.12
C HIS A 151 21.53 -31.18 -1.52
N TYR A 152 21.77 -30.23 -2.43
CA TYR A 152 21.26 -30.32 -3.79
C TYR A 152 22.22 -31.03 -4.75
N TRP A 153 22.42 -32.33 -4.56
CA TRP A 153 23.23 -33.13 -5.50
C TRP A 153 22.50 -33.28 -6.85
N LEU A 154 23.28 -33.31 -7.92
CA LEU A 154 22.80 -33.57 -9.27
C LEU A 154 22.67 -35.08 -9.50
N GLN A 155 21.55 -35.48 -10.11
CA GLN A 155 21.41 -36.83 -10.67
C GLN A 155 22.22 -36.92 -11.98
N PRO A 156 22.72 -38.10 -12.38
CA PRO A 156 23.60 -38.27 -13.54
C PRO A 156 23.09 -37.58 -14.81
N LYS A 157 21.84 -37.86 -15.20
CA LYS A 157 21.19 -37.22 -16.35
C LYS A 157 21.25 -35.69 -16.31
N THR A 158 20.93 -35.10 -15.16
CA THR A 158 20.99 -33.63 -15.01
C THR A 158 22.42 -33.10 -15.10
N TYR A 159 23.39 -33.83 -14.56
CA TYR A 159 24.79 -33.44 -14.67
C TYR A 159 25.21 -33.42 -16.15
N ASP A 160 24.88 -34.48 -16.90
CA ASP A 160 25.20 -34.57 -18.32
C ASP A 160 24.55 -33.46 -19.15
N ASP A 161 23.29 -33.11 -18.86
CA ASP A 161 22.59 -32.01 -19.51
C ASP A 161 23.26 -30.64 -19.29
N LEU A 162 23.95 -30.45 -18.15
CA LEU A 162 24.43 -29.14 -17.70
C LEU A 162 25.96 -28.98 -17.73
N LYS A 163 26.73 -30.06 -17.78
CA LYS A 163 28.20 -30.02 -17.65
C LYS A 163 28.92 -29.22 -18.73
N ASN A 164 28.30 -29.11 -19.91
CA ASN A 164 28.82 -28.33 -21.05
C ASN A 164 28.08 -27.00 -21.26
N SER A 165 27.24 -26.59 -20.31
CA SER A 165 26.52 -25.32 -20.36
C SER A 165 27.20 -24.26 -19.47
N PRO A 166 26.86 -22.96 -19.63
CA PRO A 166 27.30 -21.91 -18.70
C PRO A 166 26.93 -22.19 -17.24
N PHE A 167 25.93 -23.05 -16.99
CA PHE A 167 25.48 -23.39 -15.65
C PHE A 167 26.44 -24.33 -14.88
N LYS A 168 27.50 -24.84 -15.53
CA LYS A 168 28.62 -25.51 -14.86
C LYS A 168 29.24 -24.63 -13.77
N ALA A 169 29.21 -23.30 -13.93
CA ALA A 169 29.74 -22.33 -12.95
C ALA A 169 29.03 -22.35 -11.58
N TYR A 170 27.89 -23.04 -11.47
CA TYR A 170 27.13 -23.23 -10.24
C TYR A 170 27.30 -24.62 -9.63
N PHE A 171 28.19 -25.45 -10.19
CA PHE A 171 28.51 -26.75 -9.63
C PHE A 171 29.44 -26.60 -8.43
N VAL A 172 29.22 -27.46 -7.42
CA VAL A 172 30.05 -27.54 -6.22
C VAL A 172 30.43 -28.99 -6.01
N ASN A 173 31.72 -29.30 -6.13
CA ASN A 173 32.23 -30.65 -5.90
C ASN A 173 32.43 -30.88 -4.41
N LYS A 174 31.82 -31.93 -3.85
CA LYS A 174 31.98 -32.31 -2.44
C LYS A 174 31.78 -33.82 -2.29
N ASN A 175 32.68 -34.50 -1.57
CA ASN A 175 32.56 -35.92 -1.21
C ASN A 175 32.22 -36.83 -2.42
N ARG A 176 32.95 -36.68 -3.52
CA ARG A 176 32.74 -37.41 -4.79
C ARG A 176 31.35 -37.22 -5.43
N LYS A 177 30.58 -36.22 -4.99
CA LYS A 177 29.29 -35.82 -5.57
C LYS A 177 29.37 -34.39 -6.08
N ILE A 178 28.52 -34.09 -7.06
CA ILE A 178 28.38 -32.77 -7.66
C ILE A 178 27.06 -32.18 -7.19
N TYR A 179 27.14 -31.01 -6.58
CA TYR A 179 26.00 -30.25 -6.07
C TYR A 179 25.75 -29.03 -6.94
N PHE A 180 24.51 -28.52 -6.92
CA PHE A 180 24.13 -27.32 -7.66
C PHE A 180 23.76 -26.19 -6.70
N ASP A 181 24.41 -25.04 -6.87
CA ASP A 181 24.18 -23.85 -6.05
C ASP A 181 23.05 -22.99 -6.63
N LEU A 182 21.80 -23.39 -6.35
CA LEU A 182 20.59 -22.64 -6.70
C LEU A 182 20.64 -21.20 -6.17
N GLN A 183 21.14 -21.01 -4.96
CA GLN A 183 21.21 -19.71 -4.31
C GLN A 183 22.13 -18.76 -5.08
N LYS A 184 23.31 -19.25 -5.48
CA LYS A 184 24.25 -18.47 -6.30
C LYS A 184 23.64 -18.09 -7.65
N LEU A 185 22.88 -18.99 -8.29
CA LEU A 185 22.18 -18.70 -9.55
C LEU A 185 21.12 -17.59 -9.36
N ILE A 186 20.24 -17.72 -8.35
CA ILE A 186 19.23 -16.70 -8.04
C ILE A 186 19.87 -15.34 -7.79
N LEU A 187 20.93 -15.30 -6.98
CA LEU A 187 21.64 -14.05 -6.68
C LEU A 187 22.27 -13.45 -7.93
N ARG A 188 22.85 -14.27 -8.82
CA ARG A 188 23.38 -13.79 -10.10
C ARG A 188 22.27 -13.15 -10.93
N ASP A 189 21.17 -13.87 -11.16
CA ASP A 189 20.06 -13.41 -12.01
C ASP A 189 19.46 -12.09 -11.51
N LEU A 190 19.28 -11.97 -10.19
CA LEU A 190 18.78 -10.74 -9.56
C LEU A 190 19.73 -9.56 -9.73
N LEU A 191 21.02 -9.76 -9.44
CA LEU A 191 22.03 -8.70 -9.53
C LEU A 191 22.26 -8.27 -10.98
N SER A 192 22.34 -9.21 -11.92
CA SER A 192 22.49 -8.91 -13.35
C SER A 192 21.25 -8.25 -13.95
N SER A 193 20.07 -8.48 -13.36
CA SER A 193 18.83 -7.79 -13.73
C SER A 193 18.71 -6.38 -13.11
N GLY A 194 19.72 -5.93 -12.36
CA GLY A 194 19.76 -4.57 -11.80
C GLY A 194 19.16 -4.41 -10.41
N ILE A 195 18.80 -5.49 -9.72
CA ILE A 195 18.39 -5.42 -8.31
C ILE A 195 19.61 -5.07 -7.45
N LYS A 196 19.50 -4.06 -6.58
CA LYS A 196 20.58 -3.72 -5.65
C LYS A 196 20.81 -4.83 -4.62
N ARG A 197 22.06 -5.11 -4.28
CA ARG A 197 22.41 -6.10 -3.24
C ARG A 197 21.68 -5.87 -1.92
N ASN A 198 21.61 -4.62 -1.47
CA ASN A 198 20.94 -4.23 -0.22
C ASN A 198 19.41 -4.38 -0.26
N ASN A 199 18.84 -4.61 -1.45
CA ASN A 199 17.43 -4.87 -1.65
C ASN A 199 17.11 -6.36 -1.74
N ILE A 200 18.06 -7.26 -1.45
CA ILE A 200 17.85 -8.71 -1.49
C ILE A 200 18.01 -9.26 -0.07
N GLN A 201 17.00 -9.97 0.42
CA GLN A 201 17.08 -10.74 1.66
C GLN A 201 16.85 -12.22 1.40
N ASP A 202 17.84 -13.06 1.73
CA ASP A 202 17.67 -14.52 1.79
C ASP A 202 17.40 -14.96 3.24
N CYS A 203 16.46 -15.89 3.43
CA CYS A 203 16.20 -16.47 4.74
C CYS A 203 17.31 -17.40 5.26
N GLN A 204 18.23 -17.83 4.38
CA GLN A 204 19.34 -18.74 4.65
C GLN A 204 18.94 -20.15 5.14
N VAL A 205 17.68 -20.52 4.98
CA VAL A 205 17.17 -21.83 5.39
C VAL A 205 17.37 -22.85 4.27
N CYS A 206 17.88 -24.04 4.63
CA CYS A 206 17.88 -25.21 3.78
C CYS A 206 16.77 -26.20 4.19
N ASN A 207 15.81 -26.46 3.30
CA ASN A 207 14.68 -27.36 3.60
C ASN A 207 15.14 -28.78 3.98
N TYR A 208 16.18 -29.28 3.32
CA TYR A 208 16.70 -30.62 3.59
C TYR A 208 17.35 -30.72 4.99
N CYS A 209 18.03 -29.64 5.43
CA CYS A 209 18.63 -29.57 6.76
C CYS A 209 17.53 -29.46 7.83
N ASP A 210 16.56 -28.57 7.61
CA ASP A 210 15.47 -28.30 8.54
C ASP A 210 14.18 -29.01 8.10
N SER A 211 14.29 -30.32 7.83
CA SER A 211 13.19 -31.12 7.31
C SER A 211 12.08 -31.36 8.33
N ARG A 212 12.29 -30.98 9.59
CA ARG A 212 11.23 -30.98 10.62
C ARG A 212 10.27 -29.81 10.42
N LYS A 213 10.80 -28.65 10.00
CA LYS A 213 10.02 -27.44 9.79
C LYS A 213 9.57 -27.28 8.35
N TYR A 214 10.39 -27.66 7.37
CA TYR A 214 10.09 -27.47 5.94
C TYR A 214 10.10 -28.79 5.19
N PHE A 215 9.08 -29.03 4.38
CA PHE A 215 9.04 -30.21 3.51
C PHE A 215 10.17 -30.15 2.47
N SER A 216 10.80 -31.30 2.22
CA SER A 216 11.88 -31.46 1.24
C SER A 216 11.64 -32.69 0.39
N ALA A 217 11.44 -32.50 -0.91
CA ALA A 217 11.23 -33.57 -1.87
C ALA A 217 12.47 -34.47 -1.99
N ARG A 218 13.66 -33.87 -1.93
CA ARG A 218 14.94 -34.60 -1.93
C ARG A 218 15.13 -35.43 -0.66
N LYS A 219 14.60 -34.98 0.46
CA LYS A 219 14.60 -35.76 1.71
C LYS A 219 13.64 -36.95 1.62
N GLU A 220 12.44 -36.71 1.08
CA GLU A 220 11.42 -37.76 0.82
C GLU A 220 11.93 -38.82 -0.17
N GLU A 221 12.66 -38.43 -1.21
CA GLU A 221 13.31 -39.36 -2.15
C GLU A 221 14.33 -40.27 -1.45
N LYS A 222 15.10 -39.74 -0.50
CA LYS A 222 16.08 -40.53 0.27
C LYS A 222 15.43 -41.37 1.38
N TYR A 223 14.35 -40.87 1.96
CA TYR A 223 13.62 -41.49 3.07
C TYR A 223 12.12 -41.49 2.74
N PRO A 224 11.64 -42.50 1.97
CA PRO A 224 10.23 -42.60 1.62
C PRO A 224 9.34 -42.60 2.87
N ASN A 225 8.17 -41.98 2.78
CA ASN A 225 7.18 -41.86 3.87
C ASN A 225 7.65 -41.08 5.12
N ILE A 226 8.74 -40.31 5.03
CA ILE A 226 9.19 -39.43 6.12
C ILE A 226 8.15 -38.37 6.53
N TYR A 227 7.22 -38.03 5.64
CA TYR A 227 6.12 -37.11 5.91
C TYR A 227 4.76 -37.79 5.82
N LYS A 228 3.79 -37.26 6.57
CA LYS A 228 2.39 -37.68 6.43
C LYS A 228 1.79 -37.10 5.14
N GLY A 229 1.18 -37.97 4.33
CA GLY A 229 0.57 -37.60 3.06
C GLY A 229 1.54 -37.66 1.88
N LYS A 230 1.00 -37.67 0.65
CA LYS A 230 1.81 -37.76 -0.57
C LYS A 230 2.35 -36.39 -0.97
N HIS A 231 3.66 -36.27 -1.10
CA HIS A 231 4.34 -35.09 -1.66
C HIS A 231 3.90 -33.75 -1.03
N PRO A 232 4.03 -33.59 0.29
CA PRO A 232 3.61 -32.36 0.96
C PRO A 232 4.44 -31.16 0.49
N ARG A 233 3.82 -29.98 0.55
CA ARG A 233 4.42 -28.71 0.12
C ARG A 233 4.13 -27.62 1.14
N PHE A 234 5.07 -26.69 1.30
CA PHE A 234 4.78 -25.39 1.93
C PHE A 234 4.63 -24.35 0.81
N ALA A 235 4.40 -23.08 1.15
CA ALA A 235 4.12 -22.05 0.16
C ALA A 235 4.78 -20.71 0.50
N GLY A 236 5.06 -19.93 -0.55
CA GLY A 236 5.39 -18.52 -0.48
C GLY A 236 4.20 -17.67 -0.89
N PHE A 237 3.94 -16.63 -0.11
CA PHE A 237 2.80 -15.72 -0.26
C PHE A 237 3.29 -14.29 -0.35
N ILE A 238 2.70 -13.50 -1.23
CA ILE A 238 2.84 -12.04 -1.23
C ILE A 238 1.59 -11.40 -1.83
N GLY A 239 1.22 -10.23 -1.33
CA GLY A 239 0.15 -9.45 -1.91
C GLY A 239 0.03 -8.08 -1.31
N LEU A 240 -0.64 -7.21 -2.05
CA LEU A 240 -0.91 -5.84 -1.60
C LEU A 240 -2.09 -5.90 -0.64
N LYS A 241 -1.93 -5.27 0.52
CA LYS A 241 -3.09 -5.05 1.40
C LYS A 241 -4.13 -4.23 0.66
N SER A 242 -5.40 -4.58 0.82
CA SER A 242 -6.51 -3.71 0.43
C SER A 242 -6.34 -2.38 1.15
N LEU A 243 -6.64 -1.27 0.46
CA LEU A 243 -6.86 -0.02 1.16
C LEU A 243 -7.89 -0.29 2.25
N PRO A 244 -7.58 -0.09 3.53
CA PRO A 244 -8.56 -0.33 4.57
C PRO A 244 -9.72 0.63 4.33
N ILE A 245 -10.90 0.07 4.05
CA ILE A 245 -12.16 0.81 4.05
C ILE A 245 -12.82 0.51 5.39
N LYS A 246 -13.03 1.53 6.22
CA LYS A 246 -13.77 1.38 7.48
C LYS A 246 -15.13 2.04 7.37
N MET A 247 -16.17 1.27 7.63
CA MET A 247 -17.54 1.78 7.64
C MET A 247 -17.76 2.69 8.86
N LEU A 248 -18.23 3.91 8.62
CA LEU A 248 -18.53 4.91 9.66
C LEU A 248 -20.02 4.86 10.05
N PHE A 249 -20.57 3.66 10.26
CA PHE A 249 -21.97 3.45 10.67
C PHE A 249 -22.14 3.13 12.16
N SER A 250 -21.03 2.93 12.88
CA SER A 250 -21.06 2.60 14.31
C SER A 250 -21.50 3.80 15.16
N LYS A 251 -22.35 3.55 16.17
CA LYS A 251 -22.67 4.53 17.23
C LYS A 251 -21.41 4.98 17.99
N ASN A 252 -20.44 4.09 18.14
CA ASN A 252 -19.12 4.36 18.71
C ASN A 252 -18.05 4.46 17.62
N ILE A 253 -17.59 5.69 17.35
CA ILE A 253 -16.57 5.99 16.34
C ILE A 253 -15.16 6.12 16.91
N ASP A 254 -14.97 5.97 18.23
CA ASP A 254 -13.70 6.27 18.89
C ASP A 254 -12.54 5.37 18.44
N PRO A 255 -12.72 4.06 18.20
CA PRO A 255 -11.66 3.24 17.60
C PRO A 255 -11.24 3.73 16.21
N ILE A 256 -12.22 4.12 15.38
CA ILE A 256 -11.97 4.63 14.03
C ILE A 256 -11.22 5.96 14.08
N VAL A 257 -11.57 6.84 15.03
CA VAL A 257 -10.87 8.11 15.27
C VAL A 257 -9.41 7.86 15.67
N LYS A 258 -9.15 6.93 16.60
CA LYS A 258 -7.79 6.57 17.03
C LYS A 258 -6.95 6.04 15.87
N ASP A 259 -7.53 5.18 15.03
CA ASP A 259 -6.83 4.63 13.86
C ASP A 259 -6.51 5.71 12.83
N ALA A 260 -7.48 6.56 12.49
CA ALA A 260 -7.27 7.67 11.57
C ALA A 260 -6.22 8.65 12.11
N ALA A 261 -6.25 8.94 13.42
CA ALA A 261 -5.27 9.79 14.07
C ALA A 261 -3.86 9.20 14.00
N LYS A 262 -3.69 7.90 14.25
CA LYS A 262 -2.41 7.20 14.10
C LYS A 262 -1.87 7.34 12.68
N ILE A 263 -2.69 7.04 11.67
CA ILE A 263 -2.29 7.13 10.26
C ILE A 263 -1.88 8.55 9.87
N ILE A 264 -2.62 9.56 10.30
CA ILE A 264 -2.29 10.96 10.01
C ILE A 264 -0.99 11.38 10.71
N ARG A 265 -0.77 10.96 11.98
CA ARG A 265 0.48 11.21 12.72
C ARG A 265 1.67 10.56 12.04
N ASP A 266 1.49 9.41 11.40
CA ASP A 266 2.51 8.74 10.58
C ASP A 266 2.80 9.46 9.24
N GLY A 267 2.23 10.64 8.99
CA GLY A 267 2.45 11.44 7.78
C GLY A 267 1.70 10.95 6.54
N LYS A 268 0.68 10.11 6.73
CA LYS A 268 -0.13 9.52 5.64
C LYS A 268 -1.43 10.28 5.41
N VAL A 269 -2.11 9.98 4.30
CA VAL A 269 -3.35 10.63 3.88
C VAL A 269 -4.56 9.73 4.17
N VAL A 270 -5.59 10.30 4.77
CA VAL A 270 -6.88 9.64 5.04
C VAL A 270 -7.98 10.28 4.21
N MET A 271 -8.82 9.47 3.57
CA MET A 271 -10.07 9.94 2.99
C MET A 271 -11.19 9.78 4.00
N ALA A 272 -11.92 10.85 4.28
CA ALA A 272 -12.96 10.86 5.29
C ALA A 272 -14.18 11.68 4.89
N PRO A 273 -15.38 11.36 5.39
CA PRO A 273 -16.54 12.20 5.22
C PRO A 273 -16.36 13.53 5.97
N THR A 274 -16.93 14.59 5.41
CA THR A 274 -17.05 15.90 6.06
C THR A 274 -18.52 16.30 6.12
N ASP A 275 -18.80 17.43 6.74
CA ASP A 275 -20.09 18.15 6.73
C ASP A 275 -20.48 18.76 5.37
N THR A 276 -19.70 18.52 4.31
CA THR A 276 -19.99 18.95 2.92
C THR A 276 -19.86 17.78 1.95
N VAL A 277 -18.62 17.40 1.64
CA VAL A 277 -18.28 16.30 0.71
C VAL A 277 -17.19 15.42 1.32
N TYR A 278 -16.90 14.25 0.76
CA TYR A 278 -15.70 13.52 1.17
C TYR A 278 -14.46 14.40 0.97
N GLY A 279 -13.50 14.28 1.87
CA GLY A 279 -12.27 15.06 1.87
C GLY A 279 -11.03 14.20 2.07
N LEU A 280 -9.90 14.69 1.58
CA LEU A 280 -8.57 14.19 1.88
C LEU A 280 -8.01 14.96 3.08
N LEU A 281 -7.55 14.21 4.07
CA LEU A 281 -7.02 14.70 5.34
C LEU A 281 -5.55 14.32 5.51
N ALA A 282 -4.74 15.27 5.97
CA ALA A 282 -3.33 15.09 6.29
C ALA A 282 -2.89 16.10 7.37
N ASP A 283 -1.81 15.81 8.10
CA ASP A 283 -1.23 16.73 9.08
C ASP A 283 -0.69 17.98 8.37
N ALA A 284 -1.24 19.17 8.66
CA ALA A 284 -0.82 20.42 8.01
C ALA A 284 0.57 20.89 8.47
N THR A 285 1.13 20.30 9.53
CA THR A 285 2.50 20.56 10.01
C THR A 285 3.55 19.66 9.34
N ASN A 286 3.12 18.69 8.51
CA ASN A 286 4.01 17.75 7.83
C ASN A 286 4.11 18.08 6.33
N LYS A 287 5.28 18.55 5.88
CA LYS A 287 5.52 18.95 4.48
C LYS A 287 5.21 17.82 3.49
N GLU A 288 5.74 16.63 3.74
CA GLU A 288 5.59 15.49 2.83
C GLU A 288 4.13 15.05 2.72
N ALA A 289 3.41 15.03 3.85
CA ALA A 289 2.00 14.65 3.87
C ALA A 289 1.15 15.63 3.04
N VAL A 290 1.46 16.92 3.11
CA VAL A 290 0.79 17.94 2.29
C VAL A 290 1.21 17.85 0.82
N GLU A 291 2.47 17.54 0.52
CA GLU A 291 2.92 17.31 -0.87
C GLU A 291 2.22 16.10 -1.51
N ARG A 292 1.97 15.02 -0.74
CA ARG A 292 1.15 13.89 -1.19
C ARG A 292 -0.27 14.35 -1.56
N ILE A 293 -0.90 15.24 -0.79
CA ILE A 293 -2.22 15.80 -1.15
C ILE A 293 -2.18 16.56 -2.49
N PHE A 294 -1.15 17.37 -2.73
CA PHE A 294 -1.00 18.09 -4.00
C PHE A 294 -0.81 17.15 -5.19
N GLN A 295 -0.01 16.09 -5.02
CA GLN A 295 0.21 15.04 -6.02
C GLN A 295 -1.08 14.31 -6.34
N ILE A 296 -1.79 13.81 -5.32
CA ILE A 296 -3.10 13.13 -5.46
C ILE A 296 -4.09 14.01 -6.23
N LYS A 297 -4.14 15.30 -5.92
CA LYS A 297 -5.08 16.22 -6.57
C LYS A 297 -4.64 16.74 -7.93
N LYS A 298 -3.39 16.46 -8.35
CA LYS A 298 -2.73 17.07 -9.51
C LYS A 298 -2.87 18.59 -9.50
N ARG A 299 -2.72 19.19 -8.31
CA ARG A 299 -3.00 20.62 -8.06
C ARG A 299 -1.70 21.42 -8.02
N ARG A 300 -1.69 22.60 -8.64
CA ARG A 300 -0.59 23.57 -8.51
C ARG A 300 -0.41 24.01 -7.06
N LYS A 301 0.85 24.16 -6.62
CA LYS A 301 1.22 24.55 -5.24
C LYS A 301 0.85 25.99 -4.87
N ASP A 302 0.46 26.81 -5.85
CA ASP A 302 0.12 28.24 -5.70
C ASP A 302 -1.33 28.50 -5.23
N LYS A 303 -2.15 27.46 -5.06
CA LYS A 303 -3.51 27.60 -4.53
C LYS A 303 -3.59 27.10 -3.10
N ALA A 304 -3.87 28.02 -2.17
CA ALA A 304 -4.13 27.70 -0.77
C ALA A 304 -5.17 26.57 -0.64
N ILE A 305 -4.91 25.64 0.27
CA ILE A 305 -5.83 24.57 0.63
C ILE A 305 -6.48 24.92 1.96
N SER A 306 -7.75 24.53 2.14
CA SER A 306 -8.45 24.70 3.41
C SER A 306 -7.77 23.88 4.51
N ILE A 307 -7.55 24.52 5.65
CA ILE A 307 -6.98 23.93 6.85
C ILE A 307 -8.07 23.88 7.92
N LEU A 308 -8.37 22.67 8.36
CA LEU A 308 -9.31 22.38 9.43
C LEU A 308 -8.63 22.58 10.77
N VAL A 309 -9.27 23.35 11.63
CA VAL A 309 -8.83 23.63 13.00
C VAL A 309 -9.91 23.24 13.99
N LYS A 310 -9.51 22.84 15.20
CA LYS A 310 -10.44 22.38 16.24
C LYS A 310 -11.44 23.46 16.66
N ASP A 311 -10.94 24.68 16.84
CA ASP A 311 -11.68 25.78 17.44
C ASP A 311 -11.05 27.13 17.07
N LEU A 312 -11.71 28.20 17.51
CA LEU A 312 -11.24 29.58 17.32
C LEU A 312 -9.89 29.84 18.02
N LYS A 313 -9.60 29.16 19.13
CA LYS A 313 -8.32 29.30 19.86
C LYS A 313 -7.16 28.83 18.99
N MET A 314 -7.29 27.67 18.35
CA MET A 314 -6.32 27.18 17.36
C MET A 314 -6.26 28.09 16.13
N ALA A 315 -7.38 28.64 15.67
CA ALA A 315 -7.36 29.59 14.55
C ALA A 315 -6.53 30.86 14.89
N LYS A 316 -6.69 31.42 16.09
CA LYS A 316 -5.94 32.60 16.57
C LYS A 316 -4.45 32.36 16.70
N SER A 317 -3.99 31.11 16.90
CA SER A 317 -2.56 30.80 16.92
C SER A 317 -1.94 30.71 15.51
N LEU A 318 -2.76 30.57 14.46
CA LEU A 318 -2.30 30.45 13.08
C LEU A 318 -2.50 31.72 12.24
N ALA A 319 -3.49 32.53 12.57
CA ALA A 319 -3.87 33.72 11.81
C ALA A 319 -4.04 34.95 12.69
N ASN A 320 -3.88 36.12 12.08
CA ASN A 320 -4.23 37.40 12.71
C ASN A 320 -5.75 37.55 12.63
N ILE A 321 -6.41 37.60 13.78
CA ILE A 321 -7.87 37.70 13.92
C ILE A 321 -8.14 38.86 14.88
N ASP A 322 -8.70 39.95 14.35
CA ASP A 322 -9.17 41.08 15.15
C ASP A 322 -10.57 40.83 15.74
N ALA A 323 -11.08 41.77 16.55
CA ALA A 323 -12.36 41.64 17.24
C ALA A 323 -13.56 41.52 16.27
N ASN A 324 -13.55 42.25 15.16
CA ASN A 324 -14.62 42.22 14.15
C ASN A 324 -14.64 40.88 13.42
N THR A 325 -13.47 40.40 13.01
CA THR A 325 -13.28 39.09 12.40
C THR A 325 -13.73 38.01 13.37
N GLU A 326 -13.31 38.06 14.64
CA GLU A 326 -13.75 37.10 15.65
C GLU A 326 -15.27 37.08 15.83
N LYS A 327 -15.93 38.24 15.88
CA LYS A 327 -17.40 38.33 15.96
C LYS A 327 -18.07 37.70 14.74
N PHE A 328 -17.50 37.87 13.54
CA PHE A 328 -17.97 37.18 12.33
C PHE A 328 -17.76 35.66 12.42
N LEU A 329 -16.56 35.21 12.82
CA LEU A 329 -16.23 33.79 12.93
C LEU A 329 -17.13 33.05 13.91
N LYS A 330 -17.45 33.65 15.07
CA LYS A 330 -18.39 33.08 16.05
C LYS A 330 -19.80 32.86 15.50
N LYS A 331 -20.21 33.57 14.44
CA LYS A 331 -21.51 33.39 13.80
C LYS A 331 -21.51 32.29 12.73
N VAL A 332 -20.35 32.04 12.10
CA VAL A 332 -20.25 31.13 10.93
C VAL A 332 -19.57 29.80 11.24
N TRP A 333 -18.91 29.69 12.39
CA TRP A 333 -18.22 28.49 12.86
C TRP A 333 -18.82 27.93 14.15
N PRO A 334 -18.85 26.59 14.30
CA PRO A 334 -18.46 25.57 13.32
C PRO A 334 -19.42 25.50 12.12
N GLY A 335 -18.95 25.05 10.95
CA GLY A 335 -19.84 24.85 9.80
C GLY A 335 -19.19 24.95 8.42
N GLN A 336 -19.99 25.33 7.43
CA GLN A 336 -19.68 25.26 6.00
C GLN A 336 -18.98 26.50 5.40
N ILE A 337 -18.39 27.35 6.24
CA ILE A 337 -17.66 28.55 5.81
C ILE A 337 -16.16 28.34 6.02
N THR A 338 -15.35 28.58 4.98
CA THR A 338 -13.89 28.69 5.04
C THR A 338 -13.52 30.16 4.90
N VAL A 339 -12.63 30.65 5.75
CA VAL A 339 -12.18 32.05 5.73
C VAL A 339 -10.71 32.14 5.36
N VAL A 340 -10.37 33.06 4.48
CA VAL A 340 -8.98 33.38 4.15
C VAL A 340 -8.55 34.56 5.02
N LEU A 341 -7.48 34.39 5.79
CA LEU A 341 -6.97 35.36 6.74
C LEU A 341 -5.48 35.62 6.50
N LYS A 342 -4.97 36.74 7.01
CA LYS A 342 -3.52 36.97 7.09
C LYS A 342 -2.92 35.97 8.08
N LYS A 343 -1.95 35.18 7.63
CA LYS A 343 -1.27 34.19 8.47
C LYS A 343 -0.30 34.87 9.44
N ARG A 344 -0.10 34.31 10.64
CA ARG A 344 0.95 34.77 11.57
C ARG A 344 2.35 34.48 11.01
N ARG A 345 3.33 35.31 11.37
CA ARG A 345 4.73 35.03 11.03
C ARG A 345 5.19 33.72 11.70
N GLU A 346 6.14 33.04 11.06
CA GLU A 346 6.84 31.87 11.63
C GLU A 346 6.01 30.62 11.96
N ILE A 347 4.80 30.47 11.40
CA ILE A 347 4.04 29.22 11.52
C ILE A 347 4.59 28.13 10.60
N LYS A 348 4.83 26.92 11.14
CA LYS A 348 5.22 25.73 10.37
C LYS A 348 3.98 25.00 9.83
N ILE A 349 3.24 25.68 8.96
CA ILE A 349 2.04 25.15 8.32
C ILE A 349 2.21 25.13 6.81
N PHE A 350 1.95 23.97 6.22
CA PHE A 350 2.02 23.73 4.77
C PHE A 350 0.62 23.79 4.14
N GLY A 351 0.56 24.02 2.82
CA GLY A 351 -0.71 24.21 2.10
C GLY A 351 -1.26 25.64 2.15
N THR A 352 -0.53 26.58 2.75
CA THR A 352 -0.79 28.02 2.70
C THR A 352 -0.29 28.64 1.38
N TYR A 353 -0.70 29.88 1.06
CA TYR A 353 -0.17 30.61 -0.08
C TYR A 353 0.29 32.01 0.33
N LYS A 354 1.52 32.40 -0.02
CA LYS A 354 2.12 33.68 0.36
C LYS A 354 1.93 33.97 1.88
N ASN A 355 1.29 35.09 2.21
CA ASN A 355 1.00 35.55 3.57
C ASN A 355 -0.44 35.22 4.02
N ILE A 356 -1.18 34.39 3.28
CA ILE A 356 -2.57 34.04 3.60
C ILE A 356 -2.75 32.57 3.97
N ILE A 357 -3.73 32.31 4.82
CA ILE A 357 -4.14 30.98 5.26
C ILE A 357 -5.66 30.83 5.18
N ALA A 358 -6.13 29.71 4.65
CA ALA A 358 -7.56 29.39 4.59
C ALA A 358 -7.91 28.46 5.75
N LEU A 359 -8.71 28.94 6.70
CA LEU A 359 -9.08 28.21 7.91
C LEU A 359 -10.57 27.84 7.91
N ARG A 360 -10.91 26.76 8.63
CA ARG A 360 -12.29 26.33 8.87
C ARG A 360 -12.39 25.52 10.16
N VAL A 361 -13.41 25.77 10.96
CA VAL A 361 -13.86 24.83 12.00
C VAL A 361 -15.02 24.01 11.40
N PRO A 362 -14.84 22.71 11.09
CA PRO A 362 -15.90 21.89 10.51
C PRO A 362 -16.99 21.56 11.53
N ASP A 363 -18.21 21.29 11.07
CA ASP A 363 -19.30 20.78 11.92
C ASP A 363 -19.63 19.33 11.59
N TYR A 364 -18.69 18.43 11.89
CA TYR A 364 -18.89 17.00 11.64
C TYR A 364 -18.35 16.17 12.80
N ARG A 365 -19.19 15.34 13.42
CA ARG A 365 -18.87 14.57 14.64
C ARG A 365 -17.52 13.84 14.56
N PHE A 366 -17.23 13.18 13.44
CA PHE A 366 -15.95 12.49 13.24
C PHE A 366 -14.76 13.46 13.18
N LEU A 367 -14.86 14.56 12.42
CA LEU A 367 -13.78 15.54 12.30
C LEU A 367 -13.50 16.24 13.63
N ASN A 368 -14.55 16.56 14.39
CA ASN A 368 -14.43 17.23 15.70
C ASN A 368 -13.69 16.34 16.71
N LYS A 369 -14.02 15.04 16.73
CA LYS A 369 -13.27 14.05 17.54
C LYS A 369 -11.85 13.87 17.03
N LEU A 370 -11.64 13.76 15.71
CA LEU A 370 -10.31 13.59 15.11
C LEU A 370 -9.37 14.77 15.41
N LEU A 371 -9.85 16.01 15.28
CA LEU A 371 -9.08 17.21 15.61
C LEU A 371 -8.76 17.29 17.10
N SER A 372 -9.67 16.81 17.97
CA SER A 372 -9.45 16.73 19.41
C SER A 372 -8.42 15.67 19.80
N GLU A 373 -8.41 14.54 19.09
CA GLU A 373 -7.45 13.45 19.26
C GLU A 373 -6.04 13.84 18.75
N ILE A 374 -5.95 14.38 17.53
CA ILE A 374 -4.66 14.73 16.92
C ILE A 374 -4.03 15.98 17.55
N LYS A 375 -4.86 16.94 17.99
CA LYS A 375 -4.41 18.24 18.55
C LYS A 375 -3.52 19.05 17.59
N LYS A 376 -3.66 18.87 16.28
CA LYS A 376 -2.97 19.62 15.23
C LYS A 376 -3.95 20.07 14.14
N PRO A 377 -3.64 21.16 13.40
CA PRO A 377 -4.39 21.52 12.21
C PRO A 377 -4.23 20.46 11.11
N LEU A 378 -5.31 20.20 10.38
CA LEU A 378 -5.32 19.24 9.27
C LEU A 378 -5.56 19.96 7.96
N VAL A 379 -4.88 19.57 6.89
CA VAL A 379 -5.35 19.92 5.55
C VAL A 379 -6.67 19.19 5.30
N GLY A 380 -7.68 19.88 4.79
CA GLY A 380 -8.99 19.32 4.47
C GLY A 380 -9.52 19.83 3.14
N THR A 381 -9.28 19.09 2.07
CA THR A 381 -9.77 19.43 0.72
C THR A 381 -10.74 18.36 0.24
N SER A 382 -11.72 18.73 -0.59
CA SER A 382 -12.61 17.77 -1.24
C SER A 382 -11.84 16.64 -1.94
N ALA A 383 -12.37 15.42 -1.87
CA ALA A 383 -11.84 14.19 -2.44
C ALA A 383 -12.26 14.07 -3.91
N ASN A 384 -11.73 14.96 -4.73
CA ASN A 384 -11.87 14.95 -6.19
C ASN A 384 -10.54 15.36 -6.83
N ILE A 385 -10.25 14.78 -7.99
CA ILE A 385 -9.21 15.32 -8.87
C ILE A 385 -9.59 16.76 -9.21
N SER A 386 -8.61 17.67 -9.23
CA SER A 386 -8.87 19.10 -9.51
C SER A 386 -9.60 19.25 -10.86
N GLY A 387 -10.76 19.93 -10.85
CA GLY A 387 -11.60 20.12 -12.04
C GLY A 387 -12.80 19.16 -12.16
N PHE A 388 -12.81 18.04 -11.43
CA PHE A 388 -13.93 17.09 -11.44
C PHE A 388 -14.99 17.44 -10.38
N LYS A 389 -16.25 17.02 -10.59
CA LYS A 389 -17.32 17.19 -9.60
C LYS A 389 -16.99 16.42 -8.31
N PRO A 390 -17.23 17.00 -7.12
CA PRO A 390 -17.12 16.28 -5.86
C PRO A 390 -18.02 15.04 -5.87
N ALA A 391 -17.46 13.88 -5.55
CA ALA A 391 -18.22 12.65 -5.42
C ALA A 391 -18.79 12.52 -4.00
N ASN A 392 -19.99 11.95 -3.90
CA ASN A 392 -20.75 11.79 -2.65
C ASN A 392 -20.83 10.34 -2.17
N SER A 393 -20.20 9.39 -2.88
CA SER A 393 -20.08 7.99 -2.49
C SER A 393 -18.63 7.51 -2.65
N ILE A 394 -18.21 6.56 -1.83
CA ILE A 394 -16.88 5.95 -1.94
C ILE A 394 -16.71 5.21 -3.28
N LYS A 395 -17.77 4.61 -3.83
CA LYS A 395 -17.72 3.93 -5.13
C LYS A 395 -17.32 4.89 -6.27
N ASP A 396 -17.92 6.07 -6.31
CA ASP A 396 -17.61 7.09 -7.32
C ASP A 396 -16.20 7.66 -7.13
N ILE A 397 -15.78 7.82 -5.88
CA ILE A 397 -14.43 8.28 -5.54
C ILE A 397 -13.39 7.23 -5.97
N ILE A 398 -13.58 5.96 -5.60
CA ILE A 398 -12.70 4.86 -6.01
C ILE A 398 -12.59 4.76 -7.54
N ALA A 399 -13.66 5.07 -8.29
CA ALA A 399 -13.65 5.11 -9.75
C ALA A 399 -12.86 6.30 -10.32
N GLN A 400 -12.84 7.46 -9.66
CA GLN A 400 -12.02 8.61 -10.06
C GLN A 400 -10.53 8.42 -9.74
N PHE A 401 -10.20 7.72 -8.65
CA PHE A 401 -8.83 7.60 -8.14
C PHE A 401 -8.07 6.35 -8.67
N LYS A 402 -8.47 5.77 -9.82
CA LYS A 402 -7.97 4.47 -10.33
C LYS A 402 -6.44 4.27 -10.25
N ASN A 403 -5.64 5.29 -10.51
CA ASN A 403 -4.17 5.23 -10.48
C ASN A 403 -3.53 5.82 -9.21
N ASP A 404 -4.28 6.59 -8.41
CA ASP A 404 -3.77 7.36 -7.25
C ASP A 404 -4.20 6.76 -5.89
N LYS A 405 -4.96 5.65 -5.89
CA LYS A 405 -5.34 4.86 -4.69
C LYS A 405 -4.16 4.57 -3.79
N ASN A 406 -2.98 4.37 -4.37
CA ASN A 406 -1.73 4.04 -3.70
C ASN A 406 -1.23 5.10 -2.71
N MET A 407 -1.78 6.32 -2.79
CA MET A 407 -1.40 7.45 -1.94
C MET A 407 -2.35 7.65 -0.75
N LEU A 408 -3.47 6.93 -0.70
CA LEU A 408 -4.37 6.89 0.44
C LEU A 408 -3.94 5.76 1.37
N SER A 409 -4.13 5.92 2.68
CA SER A 409 -3.82 4.89 3.67
C SER A 409 -5.04 4.41 4.46
N LEU A 410 -6.16 5.11 4.34
CA LEU A 410 -7.44 4.74 4.93
C LEU A 410 -8.56 5.47 4.18
N ILE A 411 -9.65 4.75 3.91
CA ILE A 411 -10.90 5.33 3.44
C ILE A 411 -11.94 5.07 4.53
N LEU A 412 -12.58 6.14 5.01
CA LEU A 412 -13.73 6.03 5.89
C LEU A 412 -14.99 6.15 5.05
N ASP A 413 -15.83 5.13 5.04
CA ASP A 413 -17.05 5.08 4.25
C ASP A 413 -18.26 5.32 5.15
N ALA A 414 -18.87 6.50 5.05
CA ALA A 414 -20.15 6.84 5.67
C ALA A 414 -21.34 6.65 4.71
N GLY A 415 -21.18 5.86 3.66
CA GLY A 415 -22.15 5.68 2.59
C GLY A 415 -22.27 6.93 1.71
N ARG A 416 -23.49 7.16 1.22
CA ARG A 416 -23.80 8.31 0.37
C ARG A 416 -24.07 9.54 1.23
N LEU A 417 -23.20 10.54 1.13
CA LEU A 417 -23.40 11.82 1.82
C LEU A 417 -24.55 12.61 1.17
N LYS A 418 -25.25 13.42 1.99
CA LYS A 418 -26.22 14.38 1.48
C LYS A 418 -25.54 15.29 0.45
N ARG A 419 -26.20 15.50 -0.69
CA ARG A 419 -25.65 16.35 -1.76
C ARG A 419 -25.45 17.76 -1.20
N SER A 420 -24.22 18.24 -1.26
CA SER A 420 -23.82 19.57 -0.78
C SER A 420 -22.70 20.13 -1.65
N LEU A 421 -22.69 21.44 -1.85
CA LEU A 421 -21.55 22.12 -2.47
C LEU A 421 -20.35 22.14 -1.50
N PRO A 422 -19.11 22.23 -2.01
CA PRO A 422 -17.96 22.57 -1.16
C PRO A 422 -18.20 23.86 -0.38
N SER A 423 -17.53 24.01 0.78
CA SER A 423 -17.67 25.19 1.65
C SER A 423 -17.58 26.52 0.91
N THR A 424 -18.36 27.50 1.34
CA THR A 424 -18.19 28.88 0.88
C THR A 424 -16.83 29.39 1.35
N VAL A 425 -16.10 30.06 0.46
CA VAL A 425 -14.80 30.67 0.78
C VAL A 425 -14.97 32.17 0.83
N VAL A 426 -14.76 32.76 2.00
CA VAL A 426 -14.79 34.21 2.22
C VAL A 426 -13.36 34.69 2.43
N ASP A 427 -12.94 35.71 1.69
CA ASP A 427 -11.67 36.37 1.94
C ASP A 427 -11.84 37.54 2.91
N LEU A 428 -11.14 37.46 4.04
CA LEU A 428 -11.08 38.47 5.11
C LEU A 428 -9.64 39.01 5.28
N SER A 429 -8.75 38.72 4.34
CA SER A 429 -7.33 39.12 4.41
C SER A 429 -7.08 40.55 3.88
N GLY A 430 -8.01 41.10 3.11
CA GLY A 430 -8.00 42.47 2.60
C GLY A 430 -8.77 43.46 3.49
N LYS A 431 -8.92 44.71 3.03
CA LYS A 431 -9.74 45.73 3.69
C LYS A 431 -11.24 45.41 3.62
N THR A 432 -11.68 44.91 2.46
CA THR A 432 -13.09 44.61 2.19
C THR A 432 -13.30 43.10 2.09
N PRO A 433 -14.17 42.50 2.93
CA PRO A 433 -14.56 41.11 2.81
C PRO A 433 -15.22 40.79 1.46
N PHE A 434 -14.91 39.64 0.86
CA PHE A 434 -15.63 39.19 -0.34
C PHE A 434 -15.71 37.66 -0.45
N VAL A 435 -16.71 37.17 -1.19
CA VAL A 435 -16.91 35.73 -1.40
C VAL A 435 -16.09 35.26 -2.61
N LYS A 436 -15.03 34.46 -2.38
CA LYS A 436 -14.21 33.83 -3.43
C LYS A 436 -14.85 32.62 -4.07
N ARG A 437 -15.68 31.89 -3.32
CA ARG A 437 -16.40 30.70 -3.80
C ARG A 437 -17.71 30.58 -3.07
N ARG A 438 -18.80 30.37 -3.81
CA ARG A 438 -20.13 30.08 -3.24
C ARG A 438 -20.28 28.58 -2.98
N GLY A 439 -20.74 28.24 -1.79
CA GLY A 439 -21.26 26.94 -1.37
C GLY A 439 -22.72 27.09 -0.90
N ASP A 440 -23.24 26.09 -0.19
CA ASP A 440 -24.66 26.07 0.22
C ASP A 440 -25.02 27.15 1.26
N LYS A 441 -24.05 27.58 2.07
CA LYS A 441 -24.21 28.63 3.07
C LYS A 441 -23.47 29.89 2.64
N ILE A 442 -24.18 31.00 2.45
CA ILE A 442 -23.58 32.28 2.10
C ILE A 442 -23.77 33.23 3.30
N PRO A 443 -22.69 33.68 3.96
CA PRO A 443 -22.81 34.59 5.08
C PRO A 443 -23.14 36.01 4.60
N LYS A 444 -23.93 36.75 5.37
CA LYS A 444 -24.06 38.20 5.17
C LYS A 444 -22.72 38.86 5.52
N LEU A 445 -22.12 39.55 4.56
CA LEU A 445 -20.97 40.41 4.80
C LEU A 445 -21.53 41.80 5.10
N ASN A 446 -21.11 42.41 6.21
CA ASN A 446 -21.49 43.80 6.47
C ASN A 446 -20.75 44.66 5.44
N GLU A 447 -21.49 45.38 4.60
CA GLU A 447 -20.93 46.48 3.81
C GLU A 447 -20.44 47.57 4.78
N PRO A 448 -19.34 48.27 4.49
CA PRO A 448 -19.01 49.46 5.24
C PRO A 448 -20.18 50.45 5.15
N PRO A 449 -20.48 51.24 6.18
CA PRO A 449 -21.48 52.29 6.08
C PRO A 449 -21.12 53.15 4.85
N HIS A 450 -22.06 53.28 3.92
CA HIS A 450 -21.94 54.26 2.85
C HIS A 450 -21.60 55.59 3.49
N HIS A 451 -20.42 56.13 3.19
CA HIS A 451 -20.22 57.56 3.32
C HIS A 451 -21.21 58.18 2.34
N ASN A 452 -22.27 58.79 2.88
CA ASN A 452 -23.07 59.74 2.13
C ASN A 452 -22.12 60.86 1.74
N GLU A 453 -21.73 60.90 0.47
CA GLU A 453 -21.20 62.09 -0.17
C GLU A 453 -22.39 63.05 -0.32
N THR A 454 -22.36 64.14 0.43
CA THR A 454 -23.05 65.39 0.12
C THR A 454 -22.06 66.34 -0.49
#